data_AF-A0A109KL50-F1
#
_entry.id   AF-A0A109KL50-F1
#
_cell.length_a   1.000
_cell.length_b   1.000
_cell.length_c   1.000
_cell.angle_alpha   90.00
_cell.angle_beta   90.00
_cell.angle_gamma   90.00
#
_symmetry.space_group_name_H-M   'P 1'
#
loop_
_entity.id
_entity.type
_entity.pdbx_description
1 polymer ?
#
loop_
_entity_poly.entity_id
_entity_poly.type
_entity_poly.pdbx_seq_one_letter_code
_entity_poly.pdbx_strand_id
1 'polypeptide(L)'
;MVDNSMIDIIQQGATLAIDRGRTQIIDGEIYAVEHDGMLRIKYLYNRPGGGLRMRSHNASEHPDEYLNHEERFEQSFKIVGWVFWWSTLNNRRPPVPLDEHLLGWEGSKSEPEVGN
;
A
#
# COMPACT_ATOMS: atom_id res chain seq x y z
N MET A 1 2.01 6.79 -2.93
CA MET A 1 3.27 6.49 -2.23
C MET A 1 4.22 5.92 -3.26
N VAL A 2 5.40 6.48 -3.45
CA VAL A 2 6.43 5.99 -4.39
C VAL A 2 7.67 5.66 -3.54
N ASP A 3 7.46 4.85 -2.50
CA ASP A 3 8.53 4.41 -1.62
C ASP A 3 8.65 2.89 -1.72
N ASN A 4 9.87 2.39 -1.83
CA ASN A 4 10.21 0.97 -1.87
C ASN A 4 10.62 0.45 -0.48
N SER A 5 10.36 1.21 0.58
CA SER A 5 10.83 0.89 1.93
C SER A 5 10.07 -0.27 2.56
N MET A 6 8.83 -0.49 2.10
CA MET A 6 7.96 -1.59 2.52
C MET A 6 7.68 -2.59 1.39
N ILE A 7 8.38 -2.47 0.23
CA ILE A 7 7.99 -3.13 -1.03
C ILE A 7 7.85 -4.65 -0.94
N ASP A 8 8.66 -5.29 -0.10
CA ASP A 8 8.67 -6.75 0.07
C ASP A 8 7.38 -7.28 0.68
N ILE A 9 6.63 -6.44 1.41
CA ILE A 9 5.36 -6.81 2.04
C ILE A 9 4.17 -6.00 1.52
N ILE A 10 4.37 -4.71 1.26
CA ILE A 10 3.39 -3.75 0.77
C ILE A 10 3.90 -3.24 -0.56
N GLN A 11 3.43 -3.87 -1.63
CA GLN A 11 3.90 -3.57 -2.97
C GLN A 11 3.46 -2.19 -3.43
N GLN A 12 4.17 -1.65 -4.41
CA GLN A 12 3.84 -0.38 -5.03
C GLN A 12 2.41 -0.44 -5.61
N GLY A 13 1.57 0.53 -5.23
CA GLY A 13 0.17 0.58 -5.64
C GLY A 13 -0.79 -0.26 -4.78
N ALA A 14 -0.31 -0.87 -3.68
CA ALA A 14 -1.18 -1.51 -2.71
C ALA A 14 -2.18 -0.52 -2.09
N THR A 15 -3.36 -1.02 -1.76
CA THR A 15 -4.38 -0.29 -0.98
C THR A 15 -4.24 -0.65 0.49
N LEU A 16 -4.28 0.36 1.36
CA LEU A 16 -4.09 0.23 2.80
C LEU A 16 -5.40 0.55 3.53
N ALA A 17 -5.71 -0.24 4.57
CA ALA A 17 -6.74 0.11 5.54
C ALA A 17 -6.09 0.55 6.85
N ILE A 18 -6.47 1.75 7.33
CA ILE A 18 -5.84 2.42 8.47
C ILE A 18 -6.90 2.70 9.54
N ASP A 19 -6.64 2.29 10.78
CA ASP A 19 -7.40 2.69 11.95
C ASP A 19 -6.82 3.99 12.52
N ARG A 20 -7.50 5.11 12.25
CA ARG A 20 -7.11 6.46 12.71
C ARG A 20 -7.34 6.69 14.21
N GLY A 21 -8.11 5.82 14.88
CA GLY A 21 -8.30 5.88 16.33
C GLY A 21 -7.13 5.27 17.10
N ARG A 22 -6.29 4.46 16.44
CA ARG A 22 -5.14 3.80 17.04
C ARG A 22 -3.84 4.51 16.69
N THR A 23 -3.50 5.49 17.52
CA THR A 23 -2.25 6.26 17.42
C THR A 23 -1.22 5.88 18.48
N GLN A 24 -1.59 5.06 19.46
CA GLN A 24 -0.65 4.53 20.43
C GLN A 24 0.24 3.48 19.77
N ILE A 25 1.55 3.63 19.94
CA ILE A 25 2.55 2.71 19.36
C ILE A 25 2.55 1.41 20.15
N ILE A 26 2.32 0.32 19.43
CA ILE A 26 2.65 -1.05 19.83
C ILE A 26 3.90 -1.43 19.04
N ASP A 27 4.94 -1.83 19.75
CA ASP A 27 6.25 -2.07 19.14
C ASP A 27 6.20 -3.17 18.08
N GLY A 28 6.72 -2.87 16.89
CA GLY A 28 6.75 -3.82 15.77
C GLY A 28 5.49 -3.85 14.92
N GLU A 29 4.48 -3.05 15.25
CA GLU A 29 3.32 -2.86 14.39
C GLU A 29 3.58 -1.81 13.30
N ILE A 30 2.79 -1.88 12.23
CA ILE A 30 2.90 -1.02 11.06
C ILE A 30 1.96 0.18 11.23
N TYR A 31 2.49 1.38 11.01
CA TYR A 31 1.71 2.61 11.09
C TYR A 31 1.88 3.44 9.82
N ALA A 32 0.82 4.17 9.51
CA ALA A 32 0.90 5.33 8.64
C ALA A 32 1.31 6.53 9.50
N VAL A 33 2.34 7.24 9.05
CA VAL A 33 2.89 8.41 9.75
C VAL A 33 3.02 9.57 8.77
N GLU A 34 2.88 10.78 9.31
CA GLU A 34 3.27 12.03 8.66
C GLU A 34 4.55 12.51 9.34
N HIS A 35 5.59 12.75 8.56
CA HIS A 35 6.89 13.18 9.03
C HIS A 35 7.38 14.31 8.12
N ASP A 36 7.50 15.54 8.64
CA ASP A 36 7.77 16.76 7.86
C ASP A 36 6.89 16.89 6.60
N GLY A 37 5.59 16.62 6.75
CA GLY A 37 4.62 16.68 5.66
C GLY A 37 4.63 15.51 4.68
N MET A 38 5.53 14.53 4.86
CA MET A 38 5.58 13.31 4.05
C MET A 38 4.80 12.18 4.71
N LEU A 39 3.87 11.58 3.97
CA LEU A 39 3.19 10.35 4.38
C LEU A 39 4.07 9.13 4.10
N ARG A 40 4.29 8.31 5.14
CA ARG A 40 5.20 7.16 5.11
C ARG A 40 4.56 5.98 5.84
N ILE A 41 4.87 4.76 5.42
CA ILE A 41 4.51 3.53 6.15
C ILE A 41 5.77 2.95 6.78
N LYS A 42 5.75 2.76 8.09
CA LYS A 42 6.91 2.25 8.85
C LYS A 42 6.45 1.33 9.96
N TYR A 43 7.33 0.42 10.35
CA TYR A 43 7.27 -0.21 11.66
C TYR A 43 7.70 0.82 12.71
N LEU A 44 6.94 0.94 13.80
CA LEU A 44 7.28 1.84 14.90
C LEU A 44 7.71 1.05 16.14
N TYR A 45 8.71 1.57 16.83
CA TYR A 45 9.15 1.07 18.13
C TYR A 45 9.40 2.23 19.08
N ASN A 46 8.87 2.16 20.28
CA ASN A 46 9.22 3.09 21.33
C ASN A 46 10.67 2.89 21.77
N ARG A 47 11.34 3.99 22.09
CA ARG A 47 12.65 3.98 22.74
C ARG A 47 12.59 4.69 24.09
N PRO A 48 13.50 4.36 25.02
CA PRO A 48 13.63 5.08 26.27
C PRO A 48 13.76 6.59 26.06
N GLY A 49 13.25 7.38 27.03
CA GLY A 49 13.30 8.84 26.97
C GLY A 49 12.37 9.46 25.93
N GLY A 50 11.32 8.75 25.49
CA GLY A 50 10.37 9.26 24.50
C GLY A 50 10.85 9.17 23.04
N GLY A 51 11.95 8.47 22.78
CA GLY A 51 12.46 8.27 21.44
C GLY A 51 11.57 7.37 20.57
N LEU A 52 11.75 7.46 19.25
CA LEU A 52 11.15 6.60 18.23
C LEU A 52 12.25 5.91 17.44
N ARG A 53 12.00 4.66 17.05
CA ARG A 53 12.65 4.05 15.90
C ARG A 53 11.60 3.81 14.82
N MET A 54 11.85 4.33 13.63
CA MET A 54 11.09 4.03 12.42
C MET A 54 11.90 3.05 11.59
N ARG A 55 11.33 1.89 11.32
CA ARG A 55 12.00 0.81 10.58
C ARG A 55 11.27 0.53 9.28
N SER A 56 12.04 0.40 8.22
CA SER A 56 11.59 -0.11 6.92
C SER A 56 11.63 -1.63 6.91
N HIS A 57 10.78 -2.28 6.10
CA HIS A 57 10.92 -3.72 5.89
C HIS A 57 12.19 -4.03 5.10
N ASN A 58 12.41 -3.29 4.01
CA ASN A 58 13.62 -3.32 3.20
C ASN A 58 14.76 -2.52 3.88
N ALA A 59 15.19 -2.98 5.05
CA ALA A 59 16.18 -2.29 5.89
C ALA A 59 17.59 -2.25 5.28
N SER A 60 17.90 -3.13 4.32
CA SER A 60 19.17 -3.15 3.60
C SER A 60 19.38 -1.91 2.75
N GLU A 61 18.30 -1.42 2.11
CA GLU A 61 18.35 -0.20 1.28
C GLU A 61 17.85 1.04 2.04
N HIS A 62 17.02 0.83 3.06
CA HIS A 62 16.42 1.89 3.87
C HIS A 62 16.72 1.67 5.35
N PRO A 63 17.90 2.12 5.84
CA PRO A 63 18.30 1.91 7.22
C PRO A 63 17.31 2.56 8.20
N ASP A 64 17.36 2.11 9.45
CA ASP A 64 16.47 2.61 10.49
C ASP A 64 16.71 4.09 10.78
N GLU A 65 15.60 4.80 10.97
CA GLU A 65 15.59 6.19 11.37
C GLU A 65 15.24 6.29 12.85
N TYR A 66 15.87 7.25 13.52
CA TYR A 66 15.71 7.45 14.95
C TYR A 66 15.35 8.90 15.22
N LEU A 67 14.32 9.09 16.04
CA LEU A 67 13.94 10.40 16.54
C LEU A 67 14.05 10.35 18.07
N ASN A 68 14.68 11.34 18.66
CA ASN A 68 14.58 11.61 20.09
C ASN A 68 13.25 12.34 20.40
N HIS A 69 13.00 12.64 21.67
CA HIS A 69 11.76 13.29 22.07
C HIS A 69 11.58 14.68 21.44
N GLU A 70 12.63 15.50 21.40
CA GLU A 70 12.63 16.86 20.86
C GLU A 70 12.47 16.86 19.34
N GLU A 71 13.22 16.00 18.65
CA GLU A 71 13.16 15.82 17.19
C GLU A 71 11.75 15.46 16.70
N ARG A 72 10.97 14.69 17.47
CA ARG A 72 9.58 14.38 17.11
C ARG A 72 8.71 15.64 16.99
N PHE A 73 8.95 16.66 17.82
CA PHE A 73 8.20 17.92 17.76
C PHE A 73 8.73 18.84 16.67
N GLU A 74 10.05 18.96 16.55
CA GLU A 74 10.69 19.82 15.54
C GLU A 74 10.36 19.36 14.12
N GLN A 75 10.38 18.05 13.88
CA GLN A 75 10.12 17.43 12.56
C GLN A 75 8.63 17.12 12.33
N SER A 76 7.75 17.74 13.15
CA SER A 76 6.30 17.64 13.04
C SER A 76 5.78 16.20 12.90
N PHE A 77 6.38 15.25 13.63
CA PHE A 77 6.04 13.83 13.52
C PHE A 77 4.65 13.54 14.08
N LYS A 78 3.80 12.88 13.28
CA LYS A 78 2.44 12.50 13.65
C LYS A 78 2.12 11.08 13.20
N ILE A 79 1.44 10.34 14.06
CA ILE A 79 0.88 9.05 13.69
C ILE A 79 -0.51 9.28 13.11
N VAL A 80 -0.71 8.87 11.85
CA VAL A 80 -2.00 8.95 11.16
C VAL A 80 -2.93 7.82 11.64
N GLY A 81 -2.37 6.63 11.87
CA GLY A 81 -3.10 5.49 12.40
C GLY A 81 -2.38 4.15 12.18
N TRP A 82 -2.90 3.10 12.82
CA TRP A 82 -2.40 1.73 12.69
C TRP A 82 -2.86 1.11 11.36
N VAL A 83 -1.93 0.50 10.63
CA VAL A 83 -2.22 -0.23 9.39
C VAL A 83 -2.55 -1.66 9.76
N PHE A 84 -3.84 -2.03 9.69
CA PHE A 84 -4.29 -3.36 10.09
C PHE A 84 -4.46 -4.31 8.90
N TRP A 85 -4.45 -3.78 7.67
CA TRP A 85 -4.64 -4.58 6.47
C TRP A 85 -4.12 -3.88 5.23
N TRP A 86 -3.68 -4.67 4.26
CA TRP A 86 -3.32 -4.20 2.92
C TRP A 86 -3.65 -5.25 1.86
N SER A 87 -3.84 -4.79 0.62
CA SER A 87 -3.98 -5.67 -0.55
C SER A 87 -3.27 -5.09 -1.75
N THR A 88 -2.71 -5.99 -2.55
CA THR A 88 -2.03 -5.66 -3.80
C THR A 88 -2.83 -6.19 -4.97
N LEU A 89 -3.03 -5.34 -5.98
CA LEU A 89 -3.62 -5.77 -7.25
C LEU A 89 -2.52 -6.22 -8.20
N ASN A 90 -2.67 -7.44 -8.74
CA ASN A 90 -1.86 -7.86 -9.87
C ASN A 90 -2.42 -7.25 -11.16
N ASN A 91 -1.85 -6.11 -11.56
CA ASN A 91 -2.27 -5.41 -12.77
C ASN A 91 -1.74 -6.05 -14.07
N ARG A 92 -0.98 -7.14 -13.98
CA ARG A 92 -0.58 -7.92 -15.17
C ARG A 92 -1.81 -8.69 -15.64
N ARG A 93 -2.59 -8.09 -16.55
CA ARG A 93 -3.58 -8.83 -17.31
C ARG A 93 -2.81 -9.82 -18.20
N PRO A 94 -2.94 -11.14 -18.01
CA PRO A 94 -2.37 -12.08 -18.96
C PRO A 94 -2.98 -11.77 -20.35
N PRO A 95 -2.20 -11.90 -21.44
CA PRO A 95 -2.78 -11.79 -22.76
C PRO A 95 -3.96 -12.75 -22.85
N VAL A 96 -5.11 -12.25 -23.32
CA VAL A 96 -6.27 -13.11 -23.60
C VAL A 96 -5.81 -14.05 -24.71
N PRO A 97 -5.82 -15.37 -24.51
CA PRO A 97 -5.60 -16.30 -25.61
C PRO A 97 -6.65 -15.98 -26.68
N LEU A 98 -6.20 -15.54 -27.85
CA LEU A 98 -7.07 -15.47 -29.03
C LEU A 98 -7.44 -16.92 -29.35
N ASP A 99 -8.59 -17.36 -28.88
CA ASP A 99 -9.18 -18.60 -29.37
C ASP A 99 -9.75 -18.31 -30.76
N GLU A 100 -9.03 -18.75 -31.79
CA GLU A 100 -9.47 -18.61 -33.19
C GLU A 100 -10.86 -19.23 -33.41
N HIS A 101 -11.28 -20.21 -32.59
CA HIS A 101 -12.62 -20.79 -32.65
C HIS A 101 -13.75 -19.83 -32.21
N LEU A 102 -13.46 -18.78 -31.42
CA LEU A 102 -14.46 -17.80 -30.99
C LEU A 102 -14.68 -16.65 -31.99
N LEU A 103 -13.79 -16.51 -32.97
CA LEU A 103 -13.90 -15.51 -34.04
C LEU A 103 -14.83 -15.94 -35.18
N GLY A 104 -15.26 -17.21 -35.20
CA GLY A 104 -16.11 -17.78 -36.23
C GLY A 104 -17.61 -17.59 -36.03
N TRP A 105 -18.06 -16.89 -34.98
CA TRP A 105 -19.49 -16.63 -34.79
C TRP A 105 -19.94 -15.45 -35.64
N GLU A 106 -20.26 -15.72 -36.92
CA GLU A 106 -21.13 -14.84 -37.68
C GLU A 106 -22.53 -14.94 -37.06
N GLY A 107 -22.98 -13.87 -36.40
CA GLY A 107 -24.32 -13.78 -35.83
C GLY A 107 -25.38 -14.18 -36.87
N SER A 108 -26.37 -14.97 -36.46
CA SER A 108 -27.46 -15.40 -37.34
C SER A 108 -28.10 -14.18 -38.00
N LYS A 109 -27.93 -14.02 -39.32
CA LYS A 109 -28.75 -13.08 -40.09
C LYS A 109 -30.18 -13.60 -40.06
N SER A 110 -31.07 -12.91 -39.35
CA SER A 110 -32.50 -13.12 -39.53
C SER A 110 -32.89 -12.54 -40.89
N GLU A 111 -33.18 -13.41 -41.86
CA GLU A 111 -33.89 -13.00 -43.07
C GLU A 111 -35.31 -12.54 -42.67
N PRO A 112 -35.81 -11.40 -43.18
CA PRO A 112 -37.20 -11.03 -42.96
C PRO A 112 -38.07 -11.87 -43.90
N GLU A 113 -38.82 -12.82 -43.36
CA GLU A 113 -39.93 -13.44 -44.08
C GLU A 113 -40.99 -12.35 -44.35
N VAL A 114 -41.05 -11.89 -45.60
CA VAL A 114 -42.18 -11.08 -46.11
C VAL A 114 -43.32 -12.05 -46.43
N GLY A 115 -44.26 -12.19 -45.50
CA GLY A 115 -45.50 -12.91 -45.71
C GLY A 115 -46.42 -12.16 -46.70
N ASN A 116 -46.99 -12.92 -47.64
CA ASN A 116 -48.11 -12.48 -48.49
C ASN A 116 -49.44 -12.66 -47.77
#